data_AF-A0A5C5ULB5-F1
#
_entry.id   AF-A0A5C5ULB5-F1
#
_cell.length_a   1.000
_cell.length_b   1.000
_cell.length_c   1.000
_cell.angle_alpha   90.00
_cell.angle_beta   90.00
_cell.angle_gamma   90.00
#
_symmetry.space_group_name_H-M   'P 1'
#
loop_
_entity.id
_entity.type
_entity.pdbx_description
1 polymer ?
#
loop_
_entity_poly.entity_id
_entity_poly.type
_entity_poly.pdbx_seq_one_letter_code
_entity_poly.pdbx_strand_id
1 'polypeptide(L)'
;MIVLGIGNPIMGDDGIGLAIMRRLRAAADAPVDDLDWVPSRHSVAAEDTVEFIDGGTSGIELLPVIQQAEDLIVLDAVAAPGAAPGTVVVLEGDQVPRLLNSKLSPHQVGLLDLLATAKLLGHEPRRVAVVGIVPASAELHVGLSDAAQNALPNAVAAAREVMDRWRDPHR
;
A
#
# COMPACT_ATOMS: atom_id res chain seq x y z
N MET A 1 7.23 5.01 10.71
CA MET A 1 6.13 4.31 9.99
C MET A 1 6.55 4.09 8.54
N ILE A 2 6.24 2.93 7.97
CA ILE A 2 6.50 2.61 6.57
C ILE A 2 5.18 2.62 5.78
N VAL A 3 5.18 3.29 4.64
CA VAL A 3 4.11 3.24 3.63
C VAL A 3 4.65 2.49 2.42
N LEU A 4 4.13 1.30 2.18
CA LEU A 4 4.60 0.37 1.16
C LEU A 4 3.62 0.33 -0.01
N GLY A 5 4.06 0.66 -1.21
CA GLY A 5 3.25 0.64 -2.42
C GLY A 5 3.49 -0.65 -3.19
N ILE A 6 2.43 -1.40 -3.46
CA ILE A 6 2.48 -2.65 -4.21
C ILE A 6 1.68 -2.48 -5.50
N GLY A 7 2.13 -3.17 -6.55
CA GLY A 7 1.40 -3.22 -7.80
C GLY A 7 2.28 -3.19 -9.04
N ASN A 8 1.67 -3.47 -10.19
CA ASN A 8 2.31 -3.43 -11.49
C ASN A 8 1.69 -2.34 -12.41
N PRO A 9 2.41 -1.23 -12.70
CA PRO A 9 1.89 -0.13 -13.52
C PRO A 9 1.54 -0.49 -14.97
N ILE A 10 2.02 -1.63 -15.48
CA ILE A 10 1.72 -2.10 -16.84
C ILE A 10 0.51 -3.04 -16.90
N MET A 11 -0.10 -3.38 -15.76
CA MET A 11 -1.25 -4.29 -15.64
C MET A 11 -2.52 -3.56 -15.19
N GLY A 12 -2.82 -2.42 -15.82
CA GLY A 12 -4.04 -1.67 -15.59
C GLY A 12 -4.17 -1.21 -14.14
N ASP A 13 -5.27 -1.59 -13.51
CA ASP A 13 -5.58 -1.23 -12.12
C ASP A 13 -4.67 -1.94 -11.09
N ASP A 14 -3.86 -2.93 -11.48
CA ASP A 14 -2.83 -3.46 -10.57
C ASP A 14 -1.81 -2.37 -10.19
N GLY A 15 -1.72 -1.26 -10.94
CA GLY A 15 -0.90 -0.10 -10.60
C GLY A 15 -1.49 0.85 -9.53
N ILE A 16 -2.66 0.56 -8.96
CA ILE A 16 -3.37 1.43 -8.01
C ILE A 16 -2.48 1.81 -6.81
N GLY A 17 -1.81 0.85 -6.17
CA GLY A 17 -1.04 1.10 -4.95
C GLY A 17 0.08 2.12 -5.16
N LEU A 18 0.80 1.99 -6.28
CA LEU A 18 1.85 2.92 -6.70
C LEU A 18 1.28 4.30 -7.09
N ALA A 19 0.10 4.35 -7.71
CA ALA A 19 -0.56 5.61 -8.02
C ALA A 19 -1.00 6.39 -6.76
N ILE A 20 -1.51 5.69 -5.74
CA ILE A 20 -1.82 6.28 -4.43
C ILE A 20 -0.53 6.83 -3.80
N MET A 21 0.54 6.03 -3.77
CA MET A 21 1.83 6.43 -3.20
C MET A 21 2.38 7.70 -3.83
N ARG A 22 2.40 7.77 -5.17
CA ARG A 22 2.90 8.94 -5.91
C ARG A 22 2.15 10.21 -5.53
N ARG A 23 0.83 10.15 -5.36
CA ARG A 23 0.01 11.30 -4.93
C ARG A 23 0.19 11.65 -3.45
N LEU A 24 0.48 10.67 -2.60
CA LEU A 24 0.84 10.93 -1.20
C LEU A 24 2.17 11.69 -1.12
N ARG A 25 3.20 11.22 -1.83
CA ARG A 25 4.53 11.85 -1.91
C ARG A 25 4.46 13.28 -2.47
N ALA A 26 3.77 13.45 -3.61
CA ALA A 26 3.66 14.76 -4.26
C ALA A 26 2.98 15.82 -3.38
N ALA A 27 2.00 15.42 -2.58
CA ALA A 27 1.32 16.34 -1.65
C ALA A 27 2.09 16.56 -0.33
N ALA A 28 3.13 15.78 -0.08
CA ALA A 28 4.00 15.91 1.09
C ALA A 28 5.30 16.68 0.77
N ASP A 29 5.38 17.33 -0.40
CA ASP A 29 6.59 17.96 -0.95
C ASP A 29 7.83 17.03 -0.91
N ALA A 30 7.61 15.71 -0.99
CA ALA A 30 8.68 14.73 -1.01
C ALA A 30 9.32 14.70 -2.41
N PRO A 31 10.66 14.75 -2.54
CA PRO A 31 11.31 14.68 -3.84
C PRO A 31 10.92 13.40 -4.58
N VAL A 32 10.69 13.53 -5.88
CA VAL A 32 10.36 12.44 -6.79
C VAL A 32 11.60 12.17 -7.63
N ASP A 33 12.33 11.09 -7.32
CA ASP A 33 13.40 10.64 -8.22
C ASP A 33 12.75 9.89 -9.40
N ASP A 34 12.68 10.57 -10.54
CA ASP A 34 12.06 10.06 -11.77
C ASP A 34 12.85 8.91 -12.43
N LEU A 35 13.97 8.44 -11.85
CA LEU A 35 14.87 7.54 -12.56
C LEU A 35 15.75 6.66 -11.65
N ASP A 36 15.20 5.97 -10.65
CA ASP A 36 15.93 4.88 -9.99
C ASP A 36 15.00 3.72 -9.63
N TRP A 37 15.10 2.61 -10.38
CA TRP A 37 14.62 1.28 -9.98
C TRP A 37 15.56 0.73 -8.92
N VAL A 38 15.60 1.40 -7.78
CA VAL A 38 16.19 0.94 -6.53
C VAL A 38 15.14 1.28 -5.47
N PRO A 39 14.86 0.43 -4.48
CA PRO A 39 13.98 0.81 -3.38
C PRO A 39 14.60 2.00 -2.63
N SER A 40 14.22 3.21 -3.05
CA SER A 40 14.78 4.47 -2.54
C SER A 40 14.03 4.89 -1.28
N ARG A 41 14.78 4.97 -0.18
CA ARG A 41 14.29 5.44 1.12
C ARG A 41 14.10 6.94 1.06
N HIS A 42 12.85 7.40 1.08
CA HIS A 42 12.52 8.82 1.14
C HIS A 42 11.90 9.15 2.50
N SER A 43 12.61 9.93 3.31
CA SER A 43 12.09 10.51 4.55
C SER A 43 11.62 11.95 4.30
N VAL A 44 10.38 12.26 4.69
CA VAL A 44 9.89 13.64 4.72
C VAL A 44 10.35 14.26 6.05
N ALA A 45 11.03 15.40 5.97
CA ALA A 45 11.59 16.08 7.13
C ALA A 45 10.48 16.64 8.06
N ALA A 46 10.20 15.90 9.13
CA ALA A 46 9.66 16.34 10.41
C ALA A 46 9.86 15.18 11.39
N GLU A 47 9.85 15.44 12.70
CA GLU A 47 10.30 14.53 13.78
C GLU A 47 9.55 13.16 13.87
N ASP A 48 8.60 12.88 12.96
CA ASP A 48 7.97 11.58 12.74
C ASP A 48 8.28 11.03 11.33
N THR A 49 9.33 10.21 11.23
CA THR A 49 9.79 9.64 9.97
C THR A 49 8.75 8.69 9.35
N VAL A 50 8.05 9.19 8.34
CA VAL A 50 7.35 8.35 7.35
C VAL A 50 8.31 8.05 6.22
N GLU A 51 8.49 6.75 5.98
CA GLU A 51 9.28 6.23 4.88
C GLU A 51 8.34 5.64 3.84
N PHE A 52 8.41 6.15 2.61
CA PHE A 52 7.67 5.59 1.48
C PHE A 52 8.55 4.60 0.71
N ILE A 53 8.10 3.38 0.51
CA ILE A 53 8.85 2.33 -0.20
C ILE A 53 8.02 1.83 -1.39
N ASP A 54 8.57 1.96 -2.59
CA ASP A 54 8.02 1.32 -3.78
C ASP A 54 8.41 -0.16 -3.75
N GLY A 55 7.43 -1.03 -3.51
CA GLY A 55 7.61 -2.47 -3.50
C GLY A 55 7.26 -3.14 -4.82
N GLY A 56 6.72 -2.41 -5.80
CA GLY A 56 6.31 -2.93 -7.10
C GLY A 56 5.67 -4.32 -7.01
N THR A 57 6.29 -5.29 -7.66
CA THR A 57 5.91 -6.72 -7.65
C THR A 57 6.84 -7.58 -6.80
N SER A 58 7.65 -6.98 -5.91
CA SER A 58 8.63 -7.69 -5.09
C SER A 58 7.94 -8.65 -4.11
N GLY A 59 8.48 -9.87 -4.02
CA GLY A 59 8.00 -10.90 -3.10
C GLY A 59 8.79 -10.91 -1.79
N ILE A 60 9.49 -12.02 -1.52
CA ILE A 60 10.25 -12.24 -0.27
C ILE A 60 11.28 -11.15 0.07
N GLU A 61 11.74 -10.40 -0.93
CA GLU A 61 12.66 -9.28 -0.78
C GLU A 61 12.10 -8.14 0.08
N LEU A 62 10.77 -8.08 0.26
CA LEU A 62 10.12 -7.11 1.14
C LEU A 62 10.10 -7.53 2.61
N LEU A 63 10.52 -8.75 2.95
CA LEU A 63 10.54 -9.22 4.35
C LEU A 63 11.38 -8.31 5.26
N PRO A 64 12.60 -7.88 4.91
CA PRO A 64 13.39 -6.99 5.75
C PRO A 64 12.71 -5.62 5.94
N VAL A 65 11.97 -5.14 4.93
CA VAL A 65 11.19 -3.90 5.02
C VAL A 65 10.08 -4.05 6.05
N ILE A 66 9.32 -5.14 5.97
CA ILE A 66 8.23 -5.44 6.91
C ILE A 66 8.77 -5.59 8.33
N GLN A 67 9.90 -6.27 8.51
CA GLN A 67 10.52 -6.47 9.84
C GLN A 67 11.06 -5.18 10.47
N GLN A 68 11.39 -4.17 9.66
CA GLN A 68 11.84 -2.85 10.13
C GLN A 68 10.67 -1.90 10.44
N ALA A 69 9.46 -2.21 9.98
CA ALA A 69 8.29 -1.38 10.20
C ALA A 69 7.74 -1.56 11.61
N GLU A 70 7.76 -0.52 12.44
CA GLU A 70 6.92 -0.51 13.64
C GLU A 70 5.43 -0.40 13.28
N ASP A 71 5.12 0.45 12.31
CA ASP A 71 3.78 0.63 11.74
C ASP A 71 3.86 0.54 10.22
N LEU A 72 3.01 -0.28 9.61
CA LEU A 72 3.01 -0.58 8.18
C LEU A 72 1.65 -0.23 7.55
N ILE A 73 1.66 0.63 6.54
CA ILE A 73 0.51 0.88 5.66
C ILE A 73 0.85 0.34 4.28
N VAL A 74 0.07 -0.60 3.78
CA VAL A 74 0.21 -1.14 2.44
C VAL A 74 -0.80 -0.47 1.50
N LEU A 75 -0.33 -0.01 0.35
CA LEU A 75 -1.14 0.55 -0.71
C LEU A 75 -1.23 -0.45 -1.86
N ASP A 76 -2.43 -0.87 -2.24
CA ASP A 76 -2.62 -1.96 -3.21
C ASP A 76 -3.94 -1.85 -4.00
N ALA A 77 -4.07 -2.61 -5.09
CA ALA A 77 -5.34 -2.92 -5.73
C ALA A 77 -6.05 -4.04 -4.96
N VAL A 78 -7.14 -3.73 -4.25
CA VAL A 78 -7.73 -4.66 -3.26
C VAL A 78 -8.97 -5.33 -3.82
N ALA A 79 -8.95 -6.65 -3.91
CA ALA A 79 -10.13 -7.43 -4.27
C ALA A 79 -11.12 -7.45 -3.08
N ALA A 80 -12.31 -6.86 -3.27
CA ALA A 80 -13.40 -6.91 -2.29
C ALA A 80 -14.66 -7.52 -2.95
N PRO A 81 -14.97 -8.81 -2.70
CA PRO A 81 -16.13 -9.46 -3.30
C PRO A 81 -17.44 -8.70 -3.04
N GLY A 82 -18.19 -8.40 -4.10
CA GLY A 82 -19.47 -7.70 -4.02
C GLY A 82 -19.37 -6.17 -3.99
N ALA A 83 -18.16 -5.61 -3.89
CA ALA A 83 -17.93 -4.18 -4.07
C ALA A 83 -17.80 -3.82 -5.56
N ALA A 84 -18.19 -2.61 -5.92
CA ALA A 84 -18.03 -2.09 -7.28
C ALA A 84 -16.58 -1.63 -7.52
N PRO A 85 -16.07 -1.72 -8.76
CA PRO A 85 -14.80 -1.08 -9.11
C PRO A 85 -14.75 0.41 -8.73
N GLY A 86 -13.60 0.88 -8.27
CA GLY A 86 -13.46 2.24 -7.73
C GLY A 86 -13.86 2.39 -6.26
N THR A 87 -14.39 1.33 -5.62
CA THR A 87 -14.63 1.38 -4.17
C THR A 87 -13.31 1.48 -3.42
N VAL A 88 -13.17 2.47 -2.53
CA VAL A 88 -12.02 2.58 -1.63
C VAL A 88 -12.18 1.60 -0.49
N VAL A 89 -11.12 0.85 -0.20
CA VAL A 89 -11.08 -0.16 0.87
C VAL A 89 -10.00 0.25 1.86
N VAL A 90 -10.36 0.21 3.15
CA VAL A 90 -9.42 0.38 4.26
C VAL A 90 -9.61 -0.81 5.19
N LEU A 91 -8.51 -1.51 5.50
CA LEU A 91 -8.49 -2.64 6.41
C LEU A 91 -7.45 -2.38 7.48
N GLU A 92 -7.78 -2.65 8.73
CA GLU A 92 -6.85 -2.53 9.86
C GLU A 92 -6.90 -3.78 10.74
N GLY A 93 -5.77 -4.12 11.35
CA GLY A 93 -5.69 -5.19 12.33
C GLY A 93 -6.13 -6.55 11.78
N ASP A 94 -7.12 -7.18 12.43
CA ASP A 94 -7.58 -8.53 12.10
C ASP A 94 -8.39 -8.61 10.79
N GLN A 95 -8.76 -7.47 10.20
CA GLN A 95 -9.41 -7.41 8.90
C GLN A 95 -8.42 -7.70 7.76
N VAL A 96 -7.13 -7.40 7.95
CA VAL A 96 -6.10 -7.56 6.92
C VAL A 96 -5.95 -9.04 6.54
N PRO A 97 -5.73 -10.00 7.48
CA PRO A 97 -5.68 -11.42 7.14
C PRO A 97 -6.98 -11.98 6.56
N ARG A 98 -8.13 -11.46 7.01
CA ARG A 98 -9.46 -11.98 6.62
C ARG A 98 -9.81 -11.65 5.17
N LEU A 99 -9.55 -10.43 4.70
CA LEU A 99 -9.90 -10.05 3.33
C LEU A 99 -8.90 -10.61 2.31
N LEU A 100 -7.59 -10.60 2.64
CA LEU A 100 -6.55 -11.10 1.73
C LEU A 100 -6.72 -12.60 1.44
N ASN A 101 -7.29 -13.39 2.37
CA ASN A 101 -7.64 -14.80 2.13
C ASN A 101 -8.80 -15.02 1.14
N SER A 102 -9.54 -13.98 0.74
CA SER A 102 -10.84 -14.14 0.06
C SER A 102 -10.81 -14.13 -1.47
N LYS A 103 -9.78 -13.56 -2.12
CA LYS A 103 -9.48 -13.64 -3.57
C LYS A 103 -8.09 -13.05 -3.82
N LEU A 104 -7.13 -13.91 -4.13
CA LEU A 104 -5.71 -13.61 -4.10
C LEU A 104 -5.20 -13.17 -5.47
N SER A 105 -4.84 -11.89 -5.62
CA SER A 105 -3.80 -11.52 -6.59
C SER A 105 -2.46 -12.14 -6.11
N PRO A 106 -1.55 -12.59 -6.99
CA PRO A 106 -0.26 -13.16 -6.57
C PRO A 106 0.52 -12.29 -5.57
N HIS A 107 0.44 -10.96 -5.71
CA HIS A 107 1.08 -10.00 -4.80
C HIS A 107 0.45 -10.03 -3.39
N GLN A 108 -0.85 -10.30 -3.28
CA GLN A 108 -1.58 -10.40 -2.01
C GLN A 108 -1.31 -11.70 -1.26
N VAL A 109 -1.07 -12.81 -1.98
CA VAL A 109 -0.56 -14.06 -1.38
C VAL A 109 0.80 -13.79 -0.74
N GLY A 110 1.69 -13.13 -1.50
CA GLY A 110 3.04 -12.83 -1.04
C GLY A 110 3.03 -12.00 0.24
N LEU A 111 2.22 -10.94 0.31
CA LEU A 111 2.16 -10.08 1.50
C LEU A 111 1.72 -10.83 2.77
N LEU A 112 0.72 -11.70 2.68
CA LEU A 112 0.27 -12.48 3.83
C LEU A 112 1.35 -13.42 4.35
N ASP A 113 2.02 -14.13 3.44
CA ASP A 113 3.12 -15.02 3.79
C ASP A 113 4.27 -14.24 4.44
N LEU A 114 4.54 -13.02 3.97
CA LEU A 114 5.55 -12.16 4.58
C LEU A 114 5.16 -11.70 5.98
N LEU A 115 3.92 -11.26 6.19
CA LEU A 115 3.42 -10.86 7.51
C LEU A 115 3.44 -12.05 8.49
N ALA A 116 3.01 -13.22 8.03
CA ALA A 116 3.08 -14.46 8.82
C ALA A 116 4.52 -14.85 9.15
N THR A 117 5.44 -14.72 8.20
CA THR A 117 6.87 -14.99 8.41
C THR A 117 7.48 -14.00 9.41
N ALA A 118 7.19 -12.72 9.28
CA ALA A 118 7.64 -11.69 10.23
C ALA A 118 7.13 -11.98 11.65
N LYS A 119 5.87 -12.39 11.79
CA LYS A 119 5.27 -12.82 13.07
C LYS A 119 5.98 -14.04 13.65
N LEU A 120 6.23 -15.08 12.84
CA LEU A 120 6.94 -16.29 13.29
C LEU A 120 8.36 -15.97 13.78
N LEU A 121 9.00 -14.98 13.18
CA LEU A 121 10.34 -14.51 13.56
C LEU A 121 10.34 -13.49 14.71
N GLY A 122 9.18 -13.11 15.25
CA GLY A 122 9.06 -12.14 16.35
C GLY A 122 9.28 -10.68 15.95
N HIS A 123 9.12 -10.36 14.66
CA HIS A 123 9.34 -9.04 14.06
C HIS A 123 8.13 -8.54 13.27
N GLU A 124 6.91 -8.85 13.72
CA GLU A 124 5.71 -8.29 13.09
C GLU A 124 5.54 -6.80 13.41
N PRO A 125 5.04 -5.98 12.46
CA PRO A 125 4.66 -4.61 12.77
C PRO A 125 3.60 -4.56 13.86
N ARG A 126 3.70 -3.56 14.75
CA ARG A 126 2.73 -3.29 15.81
C ARG A 126 1.35 -2.95 15.25
N ARG A 127 1.32 -2.19 14.15
CA ARG A 127 0.09 -1.82 13.43
C ARG A 127 0.25 -2.12 11.94
N VAL A 128 -0.79 -2.71 11.35
CA VAL A 128 -0.86 -2.99 9.92
C VAL A 128 -2.19 -2.51 9.37
N ALA A 129 -2.12 -1.80 8.24
CA ALA A 129 -3.27 -1.35 7.48
C ALA A 129 -3.07 -1.66 6.00
N VAL A 130 -4.16 -1.89 5.29
CA VAL A 130 -4.20 -1.93 3.83
C VAL A 130 -5.17 -0.86 3.36
N VAL A 131 -4.71 0.04 2.50
CA VAL A 131 -5.54 1.04 1.83
C VAL A 131 -5.46 0.81 0.33
N GLY A 132 -6.61 0.65 -0.30
CA GLY A 132 -6.62 0.32 -1.71
C GLY A 132 -7.91 0.70 -2.40
N ILE A 133 -7.98 0.38 -3.68
CA ILE A 133 -9.18 0.57 -4.51
C ILE A 133 -9.51 -0.78 -5.16
N VAL A 134 -10.80 -1.08 -5.25
CA VAL A 134 -11.29 -2.25 -5.98
C VAL A 134 -11.02 -2.06 -7.48
N PRO A 135 -10.22 -2.93 -8.12
CA PRO A 135 -9.87 -2.78 -9.53
C PRO A 135 -11.06 -3.09 -10.44
N ALA A 136 -11.13 -2.42 -11.60
CA ALA A 136 -12.02 -2.76 -12.70
C ALA A 136 -11.38 -3.79 -13.65
N SER A 137 -10.08 -3.64 -13.92
CA SER A 137 -9.32 -4.55 -14.78
C SER A 137 -7.85 -4.61 -14.38
N ALA A 138 -7.29 -5.83 -14.32
CA ALA A 138 -5.87 -6.08 -14.09
C ALA A 138 -5.19 -6.71 -15.33
N GLU A 139 -5.69 -6.37 -16.53
CA GLU A 139 -5.13 -6.83 -17.80
C GLU A 139 -3.95 -5.96 -18.25
N LEU A 140 -3.15 -6.46 -19.21
CA LEU A 140 -2.01 -5.73 -19.78
C LEU A 140 -2.47 -4.42 -20.44
N HIS A 141 -2.30 -3.33 -19.72
CA HIS A 141 -2.68 -1.99 -20.14
C HIS A 141 -1.91 -0.97 -19.30
N VAL A 142 -1.40 0.08 -19.94
CA VAL A 142 -0.76 1.18 -19.23
C VAL A 142 -1.82 2.20 -18.86
N GLY A 143 -1.94 2.46 -17.56
CA GLY A 143 -2.90 3.42 -17.03
C GLY A 143 -4.03 2.75 -16.25
N LEU A 144 -4.66 3.55 -15.40
CA LEU A 144 -5.76 3.09 -14.55
C LEU A 144 -7.09 3.26 -15.29
N SER A 145 -8.07 2.43 -14.95
CA SER A 145 -9.46 2.63 -15.37
C SER A 145 -10.04 3.93 -14.83
N ASP A 146 -11.07 4.47 -15.49
CA ASP A 146 -11.77 5.68 -15.02
C ASP A 146 -12.28 5.52 -13.58
N ALA A 147 -12.75 4.32 -13.23
CA ALA A 147 -13.22 4.01 -11.87
C ALA A 147 -12.10 4.19 -10.84
N ALA A 148 -10.91 3.63 -11.11
CA ALA A 148 -9.76 3.77 -10.23
C ALA A 148 -9.24 5.23 -10.20
N GLN A 149 -9.13 5.89 -11.36
CA GLN A 149 -8.68 7.29 -11.45
C GLN A 149 -9.55 8.24 -10.63
N ASN A 150 -10.87 8.10 -10.73
CA ASN A 150 -11.84 8.91 -10.00
C ASN A 150 -11.83 8.64 -8.49
N ALA A 151 -11.46 7.42 -8.08
CA ALA A 151 -11.40 7.02 -6.67
C ALA A 151 -10.09 7.40 -5.97
N LEU A 152 -9.01 7.64 -6.72
CA LEU A 152 -7.69 7.96 -6.15
C LEU A 152 -7.68 9.13 -5.15
N PRO A 153 -8.38 10.27 -5.36
CA PRO A 153 -8.40 11.33 -4.35
C PRO A 153 -8.93 10.85 -2.98
N ASN A 154 -9.96 10.01 -3.00
CA ASN A 154 -10.55 9.44 -1.78
C ASN A 154 -9.63 8.40 -1.14
N ALA A 155 -8.97 7.54 -1.93
CA ALA A 155 -7.99 6.58 -1.41
C ALA A 155 -6.78 7.27 -0.78
N VAL A 156 -6.31 8.35 -1.40
CA VAL A 156 -5.23 9.19 -0.86
C VAL A 156 -5.64 9.86 0.45
N ALA A 157 -6.86 10.40 0.53
CA ALA A 157 -7.40 10.96 1.76
C ALA A 157 -7.49 9.91 2.88
N ALA A 158 -8.00 8.72 2.56
CA ALA A 158 -8.10 7.61 3.50
C ALA A 158 -6.72 7.17 4.02
N ALA A 159 -5.72 7.05 3.14
CA ALA A 159 -4.35 6.73 3.55
C ALA A 159 -3.76 7.81 4.49
N ARG A 160 -3.96 9.10 4.19
CA ARG A 160 -3.53 10.18 5.10
C ARG A 160 -4.23 10.11 6.44
N GLU A 161 -5.52 9.81 6.45
CA GLU A 161 -6.25 9.67 7.71
C GLU A 161 -5.67 8.56 8.59
N VAL A 162 -5.35 7.39 8.01
CA VAL A 162 -4.66 6.30 8.73
C VAL A 162 -3.30 6.79 9.26
N MET A 163 -2.51 7.45 8.40
CA MET A 163 -1.20 7.99 8.78
C MET A 163 -1.29 8.99 9.94
N ASP A 164 -2.24 9.91 9.89
CA ASP A 164 -2.42 10.97 10.89
C ASP A 164 -2.89 10.41 12.22
N ARG A 165 -3.89 9.51 12.21
CA ARG A 165 -4.35 8.81 13.43
C ARG A 165 -3.24 8.01 14.09
N TRP A 166 -2.32 7.48 13.28
CA TRP A 166 -1.23 6.66 13.81
C TRP A 166 -0.07 7.49 14.37
N ARG A 167 0.15 8.70 13.84
CA ARG A 167 1.14 9.67 14.33
C ARG A 167 0.68 10.39 15.60
N ASP A 168 -0.59 10.79 15.66
CA ASP A 168 -1.18 11.45 16.83
C ASP A 168 -2.38 10.65 17.38
N PRO A 169 -2.14 9.68 18.29
CA PRO A 169 -3.21 8.87 18.86
C PRO A 169 -4.12 9.63 19.85
N HIS A 170 -3.90 10.94 20.07
CA HIS A 170 -4.69 11.78 20.97
C HIS A 170 -5.64 12.76 20.25
N ARG A 171 -5.74 12.67 18.92
CA ARG A 171 -6.67 13.46 18.11
C ARG A 171 -8.05 12.82 17.98
#